data_AF-A0A929H9V6-F1
#
_entry.id   AF-A0A929H9V6-F1
#
_cell.length_a   1.000
_cell.length_b   1.000
_cell.length_c   1.000
_cell.angle_alpha   90.00
_cell.angle_beta   90.00
_cell.angle_gamma   90.00
#
_symmetry.space_group_name_H-M   'P 1'
#
loop_
_entity.id
_entity.type
_entity.pdbx_description
1 polymer ?
#
loop_
_entity_poly.entity_id
_entity_poly.type
_entity_poly.pdbx_seq_one_letter_code
_entity_poly.pdbx_strand_id
1 'polypeptide(L)'
;MKNGWRIVSSTVFAALMLFTMQTTAMAAEASEASHTLNDWFGVVNGYLAQVFFFDVFFFMEDTSFPLIVAWLIVGAVFLTIRMGFINFRLLGHSVAIIRGKYRAPGAKGEVTPFQALTTALSATVGLGNIAGVAIAVSVGGPGAVFWMIVAGLLGMTTKFTEASLAQMYREIRSDGHIMGGAMEYLSRGLAEKGWARTGKVLAYIFCILCIGASLGGGNAFQVSQALTAVKQQVPYFADQPWLFGVIMSVLVAVVIIGGLRRIAHTAEAIVPLMVGVYLLACIWIIGSNADQVPAAIGLIFDKAFSVEAGIGGLIGAIVQGFKRAAFSSEAGIGSAAIAHSAARTAYPVRQGIVALLEPFIDTVVICTMTALVIIITGVYAAPEHAQLVQQNQGAALTAVAFGSVVSWFPIILSISVVLFAYSTMISWSYYGERCWSYMFGEKSSLAYRVIFVMFVVIGSMT
;
A
#
# COMPACT_ATOMS: atom_id res chain seq x y z
N MET A 1 -13.64 13.36 32.46
CA MET A 1 -13.58 12.92 31.04
C MET A 1 -13.79 11.40 30.84
N LYS A 2 -14.61 10.70 31.65
CA LYS A 2 -14.85 9.24 31.50
C LYS A 2 -16.25 8.86 30.96
N ASN A 3 -17.19 9.80 30.82
CA ASN A 3 -18.59 9.47 30.49
C ASN A 3 -19.00 9.69 29.02
N GLY A 4 -18.21 10.40 28.22
CA GLY A 4 -18.52 10.63 26.79
C GLY A 4 -18.21 9.44 25.86
N TRP A 5 -17.34 8.51 26.31
CA TRP A 5 -16.87 7.39 25.49
C TRP A 5 -17.93 6.26 25.35
N ARG A 6 -18.78 6.08 26.36
CA ARG A 6 -19.80 5.01 26.37
C ARG A 6 -21.03 5.30 25.52
N ILE A 7 -21.43 6.57 25.40
CA ILE A 7 -22.67 6.97 24.73
C ILE A 7 -22.45 7.12 23.21
N VAL A 8 -21.28 7.60 22.77
CA VAL A 8 -20.97 7.69 21.33
C VAL A 8 -20.64 6.31 20.75
N SER A 9 -20.00 5.41 21.51
CA SER A 9 -19.72 4.05 21.04
C SER A 9 -21.00 3.22 20.89
N SER A 10 -21.95 3.31 21.82
CA SER A 10 -23.19 2.52 21.75
C SER A 10 -24.11 2.97 20.62
N THR A 11 -24.21 4.28 20.37
CA THR A 11 -25.13 4.81 19.35
C THR A 11 -24.56 4.66 17.94
N VAL A 12 -23.24 4.77 17.75
CA VAL A 12 -22.58 4.48 16.46
C VAL A 12 -22.59 2.98 16.19
N PHE A 13 -22.34 2.14 17.19
CA PHE A 13 -22.40 0.68 17.04
C PHE A 13 -23.84 0.21 16.82
N ALA A 14 -24.83 0.82 17.47
CA ALA A 14 -26.25 0.57 17.21
C ALA A 14 -26.69 1.09 15.84
N ALA A 15 -26.19 2.24 15.37
CA ALA A 15 -26.47 2.75 14.04
C ALA A 15 -25.83 1.88 12.93
N LEU A 16 -24.60 1.40 13.15
CA LEU A 16 -23.93 0.43 12.27
C LEU A 16 -24.68 -0.92 12.26
N MET A 17 -25.12 -1.41 13.43
CA MET A 17 -25.97 -2.60 13.53
C MET A 17 -27.34 -2.41 12.85
N LEU A 18 -27.99 -1.26 13.03
CA LEU A 18 -29.27 -0.93 12.38
C LEU A 18 -29.12 -0.80 10.85
N PHE A 19 -27.99 -0.28 10.37
CA PHE A 19 -27.67 -0.24 8.94
C PHE A 19 -27.45 -1.65 8.35
N THR A 20 -27.05 -2.64 9.17
CA THR A 20 -26.85 -4.04 8.74
C THR A 20 -28.11 -4.91 8.76
N MET A 21 -29.27 -4.41 9.23
CA MET A 21 -30.48 -5.22 9.46
C MET A 21 -31.58 -5.13 8.38
N GLN A 22 -31.31 -4.57 7.19
CA GLN A 22 -32.28 -4.51 6.07
C GLN A 22 -31.68 -5.07 4.77
N THR A 23 -31.66 -6.40 4.63
CA THR A 23 -30.66 -7.12 3.81
C THR A 23 -31.10 -7.62 2.43
N THR A 24 -31.92 -6.88 1.66
CA THR A 24 -32.09 -7.15 0.22
C THR A 24 -32.25 -5.90 -0.62
N ALA A 25 -33.09 -4.94 -0.19
CA ALA A 25 -33.27 -3.65 -0.86
C ALA A 25 -31.99 -2.80 -0.82
N MET A 26 -31.28 -2.77 0.32
CA MET A 26 -30.00 -2.08 0.43
C MET A 26 -28.89 -2.71 -0.42
N ALA A 27 -28.98 -4.01 -0.74
CA ALA A 27 -28.01 -4.64 -1.62
C ALA A 27 -28.21 -4.20 -3.09
N ALA A 28 -29.46 -4.01 -3.52
CA ALA A 28 -29.74 -3.44 -4.84
C ALA A 28 -29.28 -1.97 -4.93
N GLU A 29 -29.63 -1.15 -3.93
CA GLU A 29 -29.20 0.26 -3.86
C GLU A 29 -27.67 0.40 -3.72
N ALA A 30 -27.02 -0.46 -2.94
CA ALA A 30 -25.56 -0.46 -2.81
C ALA A 30 -24.85 -0.97 -4.08
N SER A 31 -25.48 -1.87 -4.85
CA SER A 31 -25.00 -2.29 -6.17
C SER A 31 -25.09 -1.13 -7.16
N GLU A 32 -26.20 -0.38 -7.17
CA GLU A 32 -26.36 0.81 -8.02
C GLU A 32 -25.39 1.94 -7.63
N ALA A 33 -25.19 2.15 -6.32
CA ALA A 33 -24.18 3.06 -5.80
C ALA A 33 -22.76 2.63 -6.19
N SER A 34 -22.47 1.32 -6.16
CA SER A 34 -21.21 0.72 -6.60
C SER A 34 -20.95 0.99 -8.10
N HIS A 35 -21.95 0.79 -8.97
CA HIS A 35 -21.84 1.12 -10.40
C HIS A 35 -21.58 2.62 -10.62
N THR A 36 -22.36 3.48 -9.99
CA THR A 36 -22.20 4.94 -10.09
C THR A 36 -20.82 5.40 -9.60
N LEU A 37 -20.33 4.79 -8.52
CA LEU A 37 -19.01 5.07 -7.95
C LEU A 37 -17.90 4.63 -8.92
N ASN A 38 -18.01 3.45 -9.51
CA ASN A 38 -17.07 2.94 -10.50
C ASN A 38 -17.02 3.84 -11.75
N ASP A 39 -18.16 4.30 -12.24
CA ASP A 39 -18.23 5.24 -13.37
C ASP A 39 -17.55 6.57 -13.04
N TRP A 40 -17.83 7.12 -11.85
CA TRP A 40 -17.19 8.35 -11.39
C TRP A 40 -15.67 8.20 -11.24
N PHE A 41 -15.21 7.12 -10.60
CA PHE A 41 -13.78 6.81 -10.50
C PHE A 41 -13.16 6.60 -11.88
N GLY A 42 -13.89 5.99 -12.82
CA GLY A 42 -13.47 5.81 -14.21
C GLY A 42 -13.23 7.14 -14.91
N VAL A 43 -14.15 8.11 -14.77
CA VAL A 43 -14.01 9.45 -15.34
C VAL A 43 -12.82 10.20 -14.74
N VAL A 44 -12.72 10.23 -13.41
CA VAL A 44 -11.60 10.91 -12.71
C VAL A 44 -10.26 10.27 -13.08
N ASN A 45 -10.18 8.93 -13.05
CA ASN A 45 -8.98 8.21 -13.46
C ASN A 45 -8.63 8.44 -14.92
N GLY A 46 -9.61 8.59 -15.82
CA GLY A 46 -9.38 8.93 -17.21
C GLY A 46 -8.62 10.25 -17.38
N TYR A 47 -9.07 11.30 -16.70
CA TYR A 47 -8.39 12.60 -16.72
C TYR A 47 -7.01 12.56 -16.06
N LEU A 48 -6.89 11.91 -14.89
CA LEU A 48 -5.61 11.77 -14.20
C LEU A 48 -4.62 10.91 -15.00
N ALA A 49 -5.12 9.89 -15.71
CA ALA A 49 -4.31 9.03 -16.55
C ALA A 49 -3.68 9.81 -17.70
N GLN A 50 -4.43 10.67 -18.37
CA GLN A 50 -3.91 11.50 -19.46
C GLN A 50 -2.75 12.41 -19.02
N VAL A 51 -2.79 12.92 -17.78
CA VAL A 51 -1.75 13.81 -17.26
C VAL A 51 -0.56 13.02 -16.70
N PHE A 52 -0.80 12.10 -15.78
CA PHE A 52 0.27 11.40 -15.07
C PHE A 52 0.91 10.26 -15.87
N PHE A 53 0.13 9.63 -16.75
CA PHE A 53 0.59 8.56 -17.63
C PHE A 53 0.80 9.04 -19.06
N PHE A 54 0.94 10.36 -19.26
CA PHE A 54 1.45 10.92 -20.50
C PHE A 54 2.76 10.22 -20.86
N ASP A 55 2.86 9.78 -22.11
CA ASP A 55 4.04 9.09 -22.61
C ASP A 55 5.14 10.09 -22.95
N VAL A 56 6.24 10.04 -22.18
CA VAL A 56 7.39 10.92 -22.46
C VAL A 56 8.17 10.51 -23.70
N PHE A 57 7.95 9.29 -24.19
CA PHE A 57 8.53 8.77 -25.43
C PHE A 57 7.52 8.77 -26.58
N PHE A 58 6.58 9.72 -26.60
CA PHE A 58 5.58 9.92 -27.67
C PHE A 58 6.14 9.99 -29.10
N PHE A 59 7.46 10.15 -29.26
CA PHE A 59 8.19 10.21 -30.54
C PHE A 59 8.79 8.86 -30.98
N MET A 60 8.71 7.80 -30.15
CA MET A 60 9.14 6.44 -30.48
C MET A 60 7.92 5.55 -30.71
N GLU A 61 7.90 4.83 -31.84
CA GLU A 61 6.87 3.82 -32.09
C GLU A 61 7.06 2.60 -31.16
N ASP A 62 5.95 1.98 -30.74
CA ASP A 62 5.88 0.76 -29.90
C ASP A 62 6.57 0.83 -28.53
N THR A 63 6.79 2.03 -28.00
CA THR A 63 7.38 2.25 -26.68
C THR A 63 6.54 3.24 -25.91
N SER A 64 6.19 2.94 -24.65
CA SER A 64 5.60 3.93 -23.75
C SER A 64 6.38 4.03 -22.44
N PHE A 65 6.65 5.27 -22.03
CA PHE A 65 7.27 5.57 -20.75
C PHE A 65 6.41 6.60 -20.01
N PRO A 66 5.60 6.19 -19.01
CA PRO A 66 4.74 7.10 -18.30
C PRO A 66 5.52 8.20 -17.55
N LEU A 67 5.10 9.46 -17.69
CA LEU A 67 5.73 10.62 -17.05
C LEU A 67 5.91 10.43 -15.54
N ILE A 68 4.90 9.91 -14.85
CA ILE A 68 4.97 9.66 -13.40
C ILE A 68 6.08 8.66 -13.04
N VAL A 69 6.28 7.62 -13.86
CA VAL A 69 7.33 6.63 -13.64
C VAL A 69 8.70 7.30 -13.84
N ALA A 70 8.86 8.11 -14.89
CA ALA A 70 10.10 8.82 -15.17
C ALA A 70 10.45 9.79 -14.03
N TRP A 71 9.45 10.55 -13.58
CA TRP A 71 9.59 11.52 -12.48
C TRP A 71 10.03 10.85 -11.18
N LEU A 72 9.40 9.74 -10.81
CA LEU A 72 9.74 8.98 -9.61
C LEU A 72 11.14 8.37 -9.68
N ILE A 73 11.54 7.83 -10.84
CA ILE A 73 12.89 7.30 -11.07
C ILE A 73 13.94 8.38 -10.88
N VAL A 74 13.78 9.51 -11.58
CA VAL A 74 14.73 10.63 -11.52
C VAL A 74 14.84 11.15 -10.10
N GLY A 75 13.71 11.33 -9.41
CA GLY A 75 13.68 11.74 -8.00
C GLY A 75 14.42 10.76 -7.08
N ALA A 76 14.17 9.45 -7.23
CA ALA A 76 14.78 8.43 -6.38
C ALA A 76 16.29 8.29 -6.62
N VAL A 77 16.75 8.38 -7.87
CA VAL A 77 18.17 8.39 -8.22
C VAL A 77 18.85 9.64 -7.66
N PHE A 78 18.26 10.81 -7.90
CA PHE A 78 18.78 12.08 -7.38
C PHE A 78 18.92 12.06 -5.86
N LEU A 79 17.88 11.64 -5.13
CA LEU A 79 17.90 11.57 -3.67
C LEU A 79 18.91 10.53 -3.17
N THR A 80 19.02 9.37 -3.82
CA THR A 80 20.01 8.34 -3.45
C THR A 80 21.44 8.86 -3.56
N ILE A 81 21.77 9.55 -4.66
CA ILE A 81 23.10 10.15 -4.84
C ILE A 81 23.31 11.32 -3.86
N ARG A 82 22.33 12.23 -3.74
CA ARG A 82 22.42 13.43 -2.90
C ARG A 82 22.55 13.11 -1.41
N MET A 83 21.91 12.03 -0.95
CA MET A 83 22.02 11.53 0.43
C MET A 83 23.20 10.56 0.59
N GLY A 84 24.00 10.35 -0.45
CA GLY A 84 25.20 9.51 -0.44
C GLY A 84 24.89 8.06 -0.07
N PHE A 85 23.93 7.42 -0.73
CA PHE A 85 23.61 5.99 -0.54
C PHE A 85 23.28 5.63 0.92
N ILE A 86 22.46 6.47 1.56
CA ILE A 86 22.07 6.30 2.97
C ILE A 86 21.30 4.99 3.23
N ASN A 87 20.59 4.51 2.21
CA ASN A 87 19.88 3.24 2.20
C ASN A 87 20.79 2.05 2.54
N PHE A 88 22.03 2.02 2.05
CA PHE A 88 23.00 0.98 2.41
C PHE A 88 23.76 1.29 3.70
N ARG A 89 24.14 2.55 3.92
CA ARG A 89 24.97 2.95 5.07
C ARG A 89 24.27 2.82 6.42
N LEU A 90 22.96 3.09 6.48
CA LEU A 90 22.21 3.19 7.74
C LEU A 90 21.15 2.10 7.93
N LEU A 91 21.13 1.06 7.08
CA LEU A 91 20.21 -0.07 7.24
C LEU A 91 20.39 -0.80 8.58
N GLY A 92 21.63 -0.99 9.03
CA GLY A 92 21.87 -1.56 10.37
C GLY A 92 21.38 -0.64 11.50
N HIS A 93 21.44 0.68 11.30
CA HIS A 93 20.99 1.66 12.29
C HIS A 93 19.47 1.70 12.42
N SER A 94 18.73 1.54 11.31
CA SER A 94 17.26 1.47 11.33
C SER A 94 16.76 0.32 12.21
N VAL A 95 17.37 -0.87 12.07
CA VAL A 95 17.08 -2.04 12.90
C VAL A 95 17.36 -1.77 14.38
N ALA A 96 18.47 -1.10 14.70
CA ALA A 96 18.81 -0.75 16.08
C ALA A 96 17.82 0.26 16.70
N ILE A 97 17.27 1.19 15.91
CA ILE A 97 16.24 2.14 16.37
C ILE A 97 14.94 1.41 16.71
N ILE A 98 14.44 0.53 15.82
CA ILE A 98 13.17 -0.19 16.08
C ILE A 98 13.29 -1.19 17.23
N ARG A 99 14.48 -1.73 17.49
CA ARG A 99 14.79 -2.53 18.70
C ARG A 99 14.84 -1.69 19.98
N GLY A 100 14.69 -0.37 19.90
CA GLY A 100 14.58 0.51 21.05
C GLY A 100 15.91 1.03 21.60
N LYS A 101 17.05 0.75 20.97
CA LYS A 101 18.39 1.17 21.44
C LYS A 101 18.55 2.70 21.53
N TYR A 102 17.78 3.45 20.73
CA TYR A 102 17.83 4.91 20.63
C TYR A 102 16.54 5.59 21.12
N ARG A 103 15.86 5.02 22.12
CA ARG A 103 14.73 5.72 22.76
C ARG A 103 15.24 6.99 23.45
N ALA A 104 14.60 8.12 23.17
CA ALA A 104 14.88 9.39 23.83
C ALA A 104 13.77 9.67 24.85
N PRO A 105 14.06 9.63 26.16
CA PRO A 105 13.10 10.00 27.20
C PRO A 105 12.56 11.41 26.93
N GLY A 106 11.23 11.61 27.02
CA GLY A 106 10.59 12.90 26.79
C GLY A 106 10.35 13.29 25.32
N ALA A 107 10.72 12.45 24.35
CA ALA A 107 10.42 12.71 22.94
C ALA A 107 8.90 12.74 22.68
N LYS A 108 8.43 13.78 22.00
CA LYS A 108 7.01 13.97 21.64
C LYS A 108 6.63 13.08 20.44
N GLY A 109 5.41 12.54 20.48
CA GLY A 109 4.89 11.58 19.51
C GLY A 109 3.73 10.77 20.09
N GLU A 110 2.92 10.18 19.23
CA GLU A 110 1.77 9.35 19.63
C GLU A 110 2.12 7.86 19.71
N VAL A 111 3.06 7.41 18.87
CA VAL A 111 3.44 6.00 18.71
C VAL A 111 4.95 5.80 18.79
N THR A 112 5.40 4.56 18.99
CA THR A 112 6.85 4.24 18.93
C THR A 112 7.36 4.24 17.47
N PRO A 113 8.68 4.35 17.24
CA PRO A 113 9.25 4.18 15.89
C PRO A 113 8.86 2.86 15.21
N PHE A 114 8.82 1.76 15.96
CA PHE A 114 8.40 0.45 15.46
C PHE A 114 6.92 0.45 15.09
N GLN A 115 6.05 1.00 15.94
CA GLN A 115 4.63 1.14 15.67
C GLN A 115 4.33 2.00 14.44
N ALA A 116 5.08 3.09 14.24
CA ALA A 116 4.98 3.90 13.03
C ALA A 116 5.40 3.09 11.78
N LEU A 117 6.50 2.34 11.87
CA LEU A 117 6.96 1.46 10.79
C LEU A 117 5.93 0.38 10.48
N THR A 118 5.38 -0.32 11.47
CA THR A 118 4.39 -1.39 11.23
C THR A 118 3.08 -0.82 10.70
N THR A 119 2.67 0.37 11.15
CA THR A 119 1.51 1.07 10.57
C THR A 119 1.74 1.41 9.10
N ALA A 120 2.94 1.89 8.75
CA ALA A 120 3.28 2.17 7.35
C ALA A 120 3.42 0.90 6.51
N LEU A 121 4.11 -0.12 7.02
CA LEU A 121 4.21 -1.43 6.38
C LEU A 121 2.85 -2.09 6.19
N SER A 122 1.85 -1.88 7.07
CA SER A 122 0.53 -2.46 6.84
C SER A 122 -0.21 -1.80 5.67
N ALA A 123 0.10 -0.52 5.37
CA ALA A 123 -0.44 0.18 4.22
C ALA A 123 0.24 -0.25 2.91
N THR A 124 1.55 -0.48 2.94
CA THR A 124 2.35 -0.82 1.75
C THR A 124 2.36 -2.31 1.46
N VAL A 125 2.59 -3.13 2.49
CA VAL A 125 2.60 -4.58 2.38
C VAL A 125 1.17 -5.07 2.40
N GLY A 126 0.65 -5.39 1.23
CA GLY A 126 -0.72 -5.80 1.05
C GLY A 126 -0.90 -6.72 -0.15
N LEU A 127 -2.13 -6.74 -0.67
CA LEU A 127 -2.48 -7.46 -1.90
C LEU A 127 -1.62 -7.04 -3.11
N GLY A 128 -1.06 -5.83 -3.11
CA GLY A 128 -0.14 -5.36 -4.14
C GLY A 128 1.12 -6.23 -4.29
N ASN A 129 1.68 -6.72 -3.18
CA ASN A 129 2.90 -7.54 -3.17
C ASN A 129 2.67 -8.97 -3.65
N ILE A 130 1.43 -9.42 -3.54
CA ILE A 130 0.99 -10.76 -3.92
C ILE A 130 0.46 -10.70 -5.36
N ALA A 131 -0.70 -10.07 -5.52
CA ALA A 131 -1.40 -10.00 -6.79
C ALA A 131 -0.67 -9.13 -7.82
N GLY A 132 -0.23 -7.95 -7.39
CA GLY A 132 0.39 -7.00 -8.30
C GLY A 132 1.69 -7.53 -8.90
N VAL A 133 2.49 -8.26 -8.12
CA VAL A 133 3.74 -8.85 -8.61
C VAL A 133 3.47 -9.94 -9.64
N ALA A 134 2.48 -10.80 -9.40
CA ALA A 134 2.09 -11.84 -10.35
C ALA A 134 1.67 -11.23 -11.71
N ILE A 135 0.91 -10.14 -11.69
CA ILE A 135 0.52 -9.40 -12.89
C ILE A 135 1.73 -8.71 -13.54
N ALA A 136 2.60 -8.08 -12.76
CA ALA A 136 3.80 -7.41 -13.27
C ALA A 136 4.75 -8.38 -13.99
N VAL A 137 4.94 -9.59 -13.44
CA VAL A 137 5.74 -10.65 -14.08
C VAL A 137 5.04 -11.19 -15.33
N SER A 138 3.72 -11.33 -15.31
CA SER A 138 2.96 -11.85 -16.46
C SER A 138 2.93 -10.87 -17.64
N VAL A 139 2.87 -9.56 -17.36
CA VAL A 139 2.79 -8.51 -18.39
C VAL A 139 4.18 -8.02 -18.82
N GLY A 140 5.07 -7.76 -17.86
CA GLY A 140 6.42 -7.24 -18.11
C GLY A 140 7.49 -8.32 -18.29
N GLY A 141 7.13 -9.59 -18.12
CA GLY A 141 8.06 -10.71 -18.10
C GLY A 141 8.93 -10.77 -16.83
N PRO A 142 9.75 -11.83 -16.69
CA PRO A 142 10.68 -11.98 -15.58
C PRO A 142 11.68 -10.83 -15.41
N GLY A 143 12.04 -10.15 -16.50
CA GLY A 143 12.96 -9.01 -16.48
C GLY A 143 12.47 -7.82 -15.66
N ALA A 144 11.15 -7.64 -15.54
CA ALA A 144 10.56 -6.59 -14.71
C ALA A 144 10.93 -6.73 -13.22
N VAL A 145 11.25 -7.94 -12.76
CA VAL A 145 11.63 -8.22 -11.36
C VAL A 145 12.94 -7.55 -11.00
N PHE A 146 13.93 -7.57 -11.89
CA PHE A 146 15.21 -6.89 -11.67
C PHE A 146 14.99 -5.39 -11.47
N TRP A 147 14.22 -4.76 -12.36
CA TRP A 147 13.93 -3.33 -12.28
C TRP A 147 13.06 -2.99 -11.07
N MET A 148 12.17 -3.87 -10.65
CA MET A 148 11.40 -3.75 -9.41
C MET A 148 12.33 -3.74 -8.17
N ILE A 149 13.36 -4.60 -8.12
CA ILE A 149 14.35 -4.62 -7.03
C ILE A 149 15.15 -3.31 -7.01
N VAL A 150 15.66 -2.88 -8.18
CA VAL A 150 16.40 -1.61 -8.30
C VAL A 150 15.55 -0.43 -7.84
N ALA A 151 14.30 -0.38 -8.28
CA ALA A 151 13.34 0.64 -7.89
C ALA A 151 13.07 0.63 -6.37
N GLY A 152 12.92 -0.55 -5.77
CA GLY A 152 12.78 -0.71 -4.31
C GLY A 152 13.99 -0.17 -3.54
N LEU A 153 15.21 -0.51 -3.99
CA LEU A 153 16.45 -0.03 -3.37
C LEU A 153 16.62 1.49 -3.44
N LEU A 154 16.27 2.10 -4.58
CA LEU A 154 16.27 3.56 -4.75
C LEU A 154 15.14 4.21 -3.93
N GLY A 155 13.97 3.58 -3.90
CA GLY A 155 12.80 4.01 -3.15
C GLY A 155 13.03 4.11 -1.65
N MET A 156 13.95 3.31 -1.09
CA MET A 156 14.39 3.45 0.30
C MET A 156 14.81 4.90 0.63
N THR A 157 15.66 5.51 -0.22
CA THR A 157 16.14 6.87 0.05
C THR A 157 15.04 7.92 -0.13
N THR A 158 14.14 7.71 -1.09
CA THR A 158 12.95 8.55 -1.27
C THR A 158 12.10 8.55 0.00
N LYS A 159 11.78 7.36 0.51
CA LYS A 159 10.99 7.18 1.73
C LYS A 159 11.67 7.79 2.97
N PHE A 160 12.98 7.61 3.10
CA PHE A 160 13.79 8.27 4.13
C PHE A 160 13.61 9.79 4.11
N THR A 161 13.60 10.39 2.91
CA THR A 161 13.48 11.84 2.74
C THR A 161 12.07 12.31 3.11
N GLU A 162 11.03 11.62 2.64
CA GLU A 162 9.63 11.90 2.96
C GLU A 162 9.36 11.86 4.47
N ALA A 163 9.77 10.77 5.13
CA ALA A 163 9.57 10.58 6.56
C ALA A 163 10.39 11.57 7.40
N SER A 164 11.60 11.94 6.96
CA SER A 164 12.42 12.96 7.63
C SER A 164 11.75 14.33 7.55
N LEU A 165 11.26 14.72 6.37
CA LEU A 165 10.56 15.99 6.18
C LEU A 165 9.24 16.03 6.96
N ALA A 166 8.47 14.93 6.96
CA ALA A 166 7.22 14.87 7.71
C ALA A 166 7.44 15.01 9.22
N GLN A 167 8.54 14.48 9.75
CA GLN A 167 8.93 14.72 11.14
C GLN A 167 9.43 16.13 11.42
N MET A 168 10.13 16.75 10.46
CA MET A 168 10.65 18.10 10.60
C MET A 168 9.53 19.15 10.58
N TYR A 169 8.51 18.95 9.75
CA TYR A 169 7.43 19.92 9.51
C TYR A 169 6.12 19.60 10.24
N ARG A 170 6.04 18.52 11.04
CA ARG A 170 4.83 18.21 11.80
C ARG A 170 4.44 19.31 12.78
N GLU A 171 3.15 19.41 13.03
CA GLU A 171 2.54 20.23 14.06
C GLU A 171 2.05 19.34 15.21
N ILE A 172 2.25 19.80 16.44
CA ILE A 172 1.61 19.21 17.62
C ILE A 172 0.46 20.13 17.99
N ARG A 173 -0.76 19.65 17.76
CA ARG A 173 -1.98 20.43 17.97
C ARG A 173 -2.34 20.52 19.45
N SER A 174 -3.25 21.43 19.77
CA SER A 174 -3.69 21.72 21.15
C SER A 174 -4.44 20.56 21.81
N ASP A 175 -5.04 19.67 21.02
CA ASP A 175 -5.66 18.42 21.47
C ASP A 175 -4.63 17.30 21.73
N GLY A 176 -3.34 17.56 21.47
CA GLY A 176 -2.24 16.62 21.64
C GLY A 176 -2.03 15.67 20.46
N HIS A 177 -2.84 15.76 19.40
CA HIS A 177 -2.63 14.99 18.17
C HIS A 177 -1.56 15.63 17.29
N ILE A 178 -0.92 14.79 16.48
CA ILE A 178 0.07 15.21 15.51
C ILE A 178 -0.57 15.35 14.15
N MET A 179 -0.37 16.51 13.54
CA MET A 179 -0.60 16.70 12.11
C MET A 179 0.74 16.71 11.39
N GLY A 180 0.92 15.81 10.45
CA GLY A 180 2.18 15.61 9.74
C GLY A 180 2.01 14.73 8.53
N GLY A 181 2.97 14.81 7.61
CA GLY A 181 2.90 14.16 6.30
C GLY A 181 3.17 15.15 5.18
N ALA A 182 2.84 14.77 3.94
CA ALA A 182 3.16 15.57 2.77
C ALA A 182 2.49 16.94 2.75
N MET A 183 1.24 17.03 3.16
CA MET A 183 0.52 18.30 3.27
C MET A 183 1.22 19.32 4.16
N GLU A 184 1.88 18.89 5.24
CA GLU A 184 2.60 19.78 6.16
C GLU A 184 3.96 20.23 5.60
N TYR A 185 4.78 19.32 5.07
CA TYR A 185 6.06 19.73 4.48
C TYR A 185 5.89 20.50 3.16
N LEU A 186 4.81 20.25 2.41
CA LEU A 186 4.47 21.04 1.21
C LEU A 186 4.03 22.44 1.61
N SER A 187 3.09 22.58 2.53
CA SER A 187 2.55 23.90 2.91
C SER A 187 3.56 24.74 3.69
N ARG A 188 4.24 24.17 4.69
CA ARG A 188 5.18 24.89 5.57
C ARG A 188 6.58 24.95 4.98
N GLY A 189 7.09 23.83 4.47
CA GLY A 189 8.45 23.78 3.91
C GLY A 189 8.63 24.62 2.65
N LEU A 190 7.63 24.70 1.77
CA LEU A 190 7.68 25.62 0.62
C LEU A 190 7.44 27.07 1.05
N ALA A 191 6.66 27.33 2.10
CA ALA A 191 6.51 28.68 2.64
C ALA A 191 7.83 29.26 3.16
N GLU A 192 8.65 28.46 3.85
CA GLU A 192 10.00 28.86 4.28
C GLU A 192 10.93 29.22 3.11
N LYS A 193 10.66 28.69 1.92
CA LYS A 193 11.40 29.00 0.69
C LYS A 193 10.80 30.17 -0.12
N GLY A 194 9.78 30.86 0.42
CA GLY A 194 9.07 31.95 -0.27
C GLY A 194 7.91 31.51 -1.17
N TRP A 195 7.59 30.22 -1.22
CA TRP A 195 6.57 29.62 -2.09
C TRP A 195 5.28 29.25 -1.34
N ALA A 196 4.86 30.08 -0.38
CA ALA A 196 3.76 29.76 0.53
C ALA A 196 2.42 29.46 -0.17
N ARG A 197 2.09 30.19 -1.24
CA ARG A 197 0.86 29.96 -2.02
C ARG A 197 0.91 28.62 -2.74
N THR A 198 2.00 28.36 -3.47
CA THR A 198 2.22 27.10 -4.18
C THR A 198 2.20 25.91 -3.24
N GLY A 199 2.87 26.01 -2.09
CA GLY A 199 2.89 24.96 -1.08
C GLY A 199 1.52 24.61 -0.52
N LYS A 200 0.69 25.63 -0.22
CA LYS A 200 -0.69 25.39 0.21
C LYS A 200 -1.53 24.72 -0.87
N VAL A 201 -1.44 25.18 -2.13
CA VAL A 201 -2.18 24.57 -3.24
C VAL A 201 -1.80 23.10 -3.42
N LEU A 202 -0.51 22.79 -3.42
CA LEU A 202 -0.02 21.41 -3.54
C LEU A 202 -0.47 20.54 -2.36
N ALA A 203 -0.49 21.08 -1.14
CA ALA A 203 -0.98 20.36 0.03
C ALA A 203 -2.48 20.00 -0.11
N TYR A 204 -3.32 20.92 -0.60
CA TYR A 204 -4.74 20.62 -0.86
C TYR A 204 -4.93 19.58 -1.96
N ILE A 205 -4.17 19.68 -3.06
CA ILE A 205 -4.20 18.68 -4.14
C ILE A 205 -3.80 17.31 -3.58
N PHE A 206 -2.71 17.23 -2.82
CA PHE A 206 -2.28 16.00 -2.15
C PHE A 206 -3.39 15.43 -1.26
N CYS A 207 -4.02 16.24 -0.42
CA CYS A 207 -5.08 15.77 0.48
C CYS A 207 -6.27 15.19 -0.30
N ILE A 208 -6.73 15.86 -1.36
CA ILE A 208 -7.85 15.40 -2.19
C ILE A 208 -7.51 14.05 -2.84
N LEU A 209 -6.33 13.95 -3.46
CA LEU A 209 -5.87 12.71 -4.11
C LEU A 209 -5.66 11.58 -3.10
N CYS A 210 -5.08 11.88 -1.92
CA CYS A 210 -4.85 10.89 -0.87
C CYS A 210 -6.16 10.40 -0.25
N ILE A 211 -7.18 11.26 -0.09
CA ILE A 211 -8.52 10.86 0.35
C ILE A 211 -9.16 9.91 -0.68
N GLY A 212 -9.08 10.25 -1.97
CA GLY A 212 -9.57 9.39 -3.05
C GLY A 212 -8.84 8.05 -3.10
N ALA A 213 -7.51 8.06 -3.02
CA ALA A 213 -6.67 6.86 -2.98
C ALA A 213 -6.99 5.98 -1.76
N SER A 214 -7.26 6.59 -0.60
CA SER A 214 -7.66 5.89 0.61
C SER A 214 -9.00 5.15 0.45
N LEU A 215 -10.01 5.78 -0.16
CA LEU A 215 -11.32 5.16 -0.37
C LEU A 215 -11.32 4.14 -1.52
N GLY A 216 -10.50 4.35 -2.55
CA GLY A 216 -10.35 3.43 -3.68
C GLY A 216 -9.35 2.31 -3.37
N GLY A 217 -8.06 2.59 -3.55
CA GLY A 217 -6.97 1.61 -3.44
C GLY A 217 -6.73 1.08 -2.03
N GLY A 218 -6.88 1.94 -1.02
CA GLY A 218 -6.71 1.59 0.39
C GLY A 218 -7.91 0.89 1.03
N ASN A 219 -9.05 0.81 0.34
CA ASN A 219 -10.32 0.31 0.88
C ASN A 219 -11.07 -0.60 -0.10
N ALA A 220 -11.78 -0.03 -1.07
CA ALA A 220 -12.64 -0.82 -1.97
C ALA A 220 -11.86 -1.91 -2.72
N PHE A 221 -10.66 -1.59 -3.22
CA PHE A 221 -9.80 -2.58 -3.89
C PHE A 221 -9.31 -3.68 -2.94
N GLN A 222 -9.05 -3.37 -1.67
CA GLN A 222 -8.55 -4.35 -0.71
C GLN A 222 -9.63 -5.38 -0.36
N VAL A 223 -10.87 -4.92 -0.13
CA VAL A 223 -11.98 -5.81 0.23
C VAL A 223 -12.44 -6.68 -0.95
N SER A 224 -12.49 -6.16 -2.18
CA SER A 224 -12.90 -6.93 -3.36
C SER A 224 -11.89 -8.05 -3.70
N GLN A 225 -10.61 -7.75 -3.60
CA GLN A 225 -9.54 -8.72 -3.83
C GLN A 225 -9.47 -9.76 -2.70
N ALA A 226 -9.71 -9.36 -1.45
CA ALA A 226 -9.82 -10.29 -0.33
C ALA A 226 -11.00 -11.26 -0.52
N LEU A 227 -12.17 -10.74 -0.92
CA LEU A 227 -13.32 -11.55 -1.25
C LEU A 227 -13.02 -12.53 -2.40
N THR A 228 -12.30 -12.10 -3.42
CA THR A 228 -11.92 -12.97 -4.55
C THR A 228 -11.05 -14.15 -4.12
N ALA A 229 -10.13 -13.96 -3.17
CA ALA A 229 -9.33 -15.05 -2.62
C ALA A 229 -10.16 -15.96 -1.69
N VAL A 230 -11.10 -15.40 -0.92
CA VAL A 230 -11.92 -16.16 0.03
C VAL A 230 -13.01 -16.97 -0.65
N LYS A 231 -13.69 -16.42 -1.66
CA LYS A 231 -14.83 -17.09 -2.33
C LYS A 231 -14.43 -18.39 -3.03
N GLN A 232 -13.15 -18.55 -3.38
CA GLN A 232 -12.60 -19.80 -3.90
C GLN A 232 -12.57 -20.92 -2.85
N GLN A 233 -12.46 -20.56 -1.56
CA GLN A 233 -12.37 -21.50 -0.44
C GLN A 233 -13.70 -21.65 0.31
N VAL A 234 -14.50 -20.58 0.34
CA VAL A 234 -15.79 -20.51 1.02
C VAL A 234 -16.84 -19.98 0.02
N PRO A 235 -17.47 -20.87 -0.77
CA PRO A 235 -18.40 -20.47 -1.84
C PRO A 235 -19.60 -19.64 -1.36
N TYR A 236 -19.98 -19.75 -0.09
CA TYR A 236 -21.05 -18.94 0.52
C TYR A 236 -20.85 -17.42 0.34
N PHE A 237 -19.61 -16.95 0.35
CA PHE A 237 -19.31 -15.53 0.12
C PHE A 237 -19.38 -15.13 -1.36
N ALA A 238 -19.39 -16.09 -2.30
CA ALA A 238 -19.67 -15.81 -3.71
C ALA A 238 -21.14 -15.40 -3.91
N ASP A 239 -22.05 -16.07 -3.20
CA ASP A 239 -23.49 -15.79 -3.28
C ASP A 239 -23.89 -14.55 -2.46
N GLN A 240 -23.15 -14.27 -1.38
CA GLN A 240 -23.44 -13.18 -0.44
C GLN A 240 -22.22 -12.26 -0.22
N PRO A 241 -21.75 -11.55 -1.27
CA PRO A 241 -20.56 -10.70 -1.20
C PRO A 241 -20.68 -9.56 -0.18
N TRP A 242 -21.88 -8.97 -0.05
CA TRP A 242 -22.18 -7.90 0.90
C TRP A 242 -21.94 -8.33 2.36
N LEU A 243 -22.19 -9.60 2.71
CA LEU A 243 -22.00 -10.11 4.06
C LEU A 243 -20.52 -10.13 4.43
N PHE A 244 -19.65 -10.50 3.49
CA PHE A 244 -18.20 -10.39 3.68
C PHE A 244 -17.79 -8.93 3.93
N GLY A 245 -18.32 -7.99 3.13
CA GLY A 245 -18.11 -6.56 3.33
C GLY A 245 -18.54 -6.07 4.71
N VAL A 246 -19.71 -6.50 5.20
CA VAL A 246 -20.21 -6.17 6.55
C VAL A 246 -19.29 -6.73 7.64
N ILE A 247 -18.84 -7.97 7.52
CA ILE A 247 -17.89 -8.56 8.47
C ILE A 247 -16.59 -7.75 8.51
N MET A 248 -16.02 -7.46 7.33
CA MET A 248 -14.79 -6.67 7.22
C MET A 248 -14.98 -5.25 7.76
N SER A 249 -16.11 -4.61 7.48
CA SER A 249 -16.40 -3.24 7.92
C SER A 249 -16.51 -3.15 9.44
N VAL A 250 -17.15 -4.12 10.10
CA VAL A 250 -17.21 -4.21 11.56
C VAL A 250 -15.82 -4.39 12.16
N LEU A 251 -15.00 -5.29 11.61
CA LEU A 251 -13.63 -5.52 12.08
C LEU A 251 -12.77 -4.26 11.93
N VAL A 252 -12.91 -3.51 10.84
CA VAL A 252 -12.19 -2.25 10.59
C VAL A 252 -12.68 -1.17 11.56
N ALA A 253 -14.00 -1.00 11.70
CA ALA A 253 -14.63 -0.01 12.57
C ALA A 253 -14.15 -0.13 14.03
N VAL A 254 -14.06 -1.36 14.55
CA VAL A 254 -13.58 -1.63 15.91
C VAL A 254 -12.19 -1.02 16.17
N VAL A 255 -11.31 -1.02 15.15
CA VAL A 255 -9.95 -0.50 15.27
C VAL A 255 -9.91 1.00 15.02
N ILE A 256 -10.46 1.49 13.91
CA ILE A 256 -10.31 2.90 13.51
C ILE A 256 -11.03 3.87 14.45
N ILE A 257 -12.13 3.45 15.11
CA ILE A 257 -12.82 4.28 16.12
C ILE A 257 -11.88 4.61 17.29
N GLY A 258 -10.95 3.71 17.61
CA GLY A 258 -9.95 3.93 18.67
C GLY A 258 -8.84 4.93 18.31
N GLY A 259 -8.80 5.42 17.06
CA GLY A 259 -7.77 6.33 16.56
C GLY A 259 -6.39 5.69 16.40
N LEU A 260 -5.39 6.53 16.13
CA LEU A 260 -4.05 6.09 15.72
C LEU A 260 -3.40 5.08 16.67
N ARG A 261 -3.50 5.27 17.99
CA ARG A 261 -2.87 4.35 18.95
C ARG A 261 -3.40 2.93 18.79
N ARG A 262 -4.72 2.76 18.59
CA ARG A 262 -5.32 1.45 18.39
C ARG A 262 -4.92 0.86 17.04
N ILE A 263 -4.92 1.66 15.98
CA ILE A 263 -4.44 1.25 14.65
C ILE A 263 -3.00 0.74 14.74
N ALA A 264 -2.11 1.50 15.39
CA ALA A 264 -0.71 1.14 15.50
C ALA A 264 -0.47 -0.10 16.38
N HIS A 265 -1.23 -0.28 17.47
CA HIS A 265 -1.21 -1.49 18.29
C HIS A 265 -1.75 -2.72 17.53
N THR A 266 -2.75 -2.55 16.67
CA THR A 266 -3.23 -3.63 15.81
C THR A 266 -2.18 -3.97 14.74
N ALA A 267 -1.60 -2.95 14.09
CA ALA A 267 -0.60 -3.15 13.05
C ALA A 267 0.68 -3.81 13.59
N GLU A 268 1.18 -3.41 14.77
CA GLU A 268 2.38 -4.02 15.36
C GLU A 268 2.21 -5.52 15.69
N ALA A 269 0.96 -5.97 15.92
CA ALA A 269 0.65 -7.36 16.18
C ALA A 269 0.42 -8.16 14.88
N ILE A 270 -0.37 -7.61 13.94
CA ILE A 270 -0.79 -8.32 12.72
C ILE A 270 0.33 -8.36 11.68
N VAL A 271 1.06 -7.25 11.47
CA VAL A 271 2.01 -7.13 10.36
C VAL A 271 3.15 -8.15 10.44
N PRO A 272 3.83 -8.35 11.59
CA PRO A 272 4.87 -9.37 11.68
C PRO A 272 4.33 -10.79 11.45
N LEU A 273 3.10 -11.08 11.91
CA LEU A 273 2.46 -12.38 11.72
C LEU A 273 2.15 -12.65 10.25
N MET A 274 1.45 -11.72 9.57
CA MET A 274 1.05 -11.92 8.17
C MET A 274 2.26 -11.99 7.24
N VAL A 275 3.29 -11.16 7.47
CA VAL A 275 4.55 -11.21 6.72
C VAL A 275 5.29 -12.50 7.01
N GLY A 276 5.38 -12.91 8.28
CA GLY A 276 6.04 -14.15 8.67
C GLY A 276 5.43 -15.38 8.02
N VAL A 277 4.10 -15.54 8.10
CA VAL A 277 3.37 -16.66 7.48
C VAL A 277 3.59 -16.69 5.97
N TYR A 278 3.45 -15.54 5.29
CA TYR A 278 3.62 -15.46 3.85
C TYR A 278 5.06 -15.79 3.42
N LEU A 279 6.06 -15.19 4.08
CA LEU A 279 7.46 -15.44 3.77
C LEU A 279 7.87 -16.89 4.03
N LEU A 280 7.36 -17.52 5.10
CA LEU A 280 7.62 -18.94 5.35
C LEU A 280 7.07 -19.84 4.24
N ALA A 281 5.86 -19.55 3.74
CA ALA A 281 5.29 -20.27 2.61
C ALA A 281 6.14 -20.08 1.33
N CYS A 282 6.57 -18.85 1.02
CA CYS A 282 7.47 -18.60 -0.10
C CYS A 282 8.83 -19.32 0.04
N ILE A 283 9.45 -19.26 1.23
CA ILE A 283 10.72 -19.96 1.52
C ILE A 283 10.54 -21.47 1.30
N TRP A 284 9.43 -22.04 1.76
CA TRP A 284 9.14 -23.46 1.56
C TRP A 284 9.04 -23.82 0.09
N ILE A 285 8.30 -23.05 -0.70
CA ILE A 285 8.15 -23.30 -2.16
C ILE A 285 9.50 -23.19 -2.86
N ILE A 286 10.23 -22.11 -2.60
CA ILE A 286 11.54 -21.85 -3.19
C ILE A 286 12.53 -22.95 -2.79
N GLY A 287 12.53 -23.36 -1.53
CA GLY A 287 13.38 -24.44 -1.01
C GLY A 287 13.01 -25.82 -1.56
N SER A 288 11.72 -26.09 -1.80
CA SER A 288 11.26 -27.35 -2.41
C SER A 288 11.59 -27.44 -3.90
N ASN A 289 11.91 -26.31 -4.54
CA ASN A 289 12.32 -26.20 -5.95
C ASN A 289 13.71 -25.54 -6.05
N ALA A 290 14.60 -25.83 -5.09
CA ALA A 290 15.88 -25.15 -4.96
C ALA A 290 16.79 -25.32 -6.20
N ASP A 291 16.62 -26.42 -6.93
CA ASP A 291 17.29 -26.73 -8.20
C ASP A 291 16.90 -25.75 -9.32
N GLN A 292 15.69 -25.21 -9.30
CA GLN A 292 15.19 -24.26 -10.29
C GLN A 292 15.56 -22.80 -9.98
N VAL A 293 15.99 -22.51 -8.75
CA VAL A 293 16.31 -21.15 -8.30
C VAL A 293 17.41 -20.48 -9.14
N PRO A 294 18.55 -21.13 -9.45
CA PRO A 294 19.57 -20.52 -10.30
C PRO A 294 19.05 -20.18 -11.70
N ALA A 295 18.20 -21.03 -12.28
CA ALA A 295 17.60 -20.79 -13.59
C ALA A 295 16.60 -19.62 -13.56
N ALA A 296 15.76 -19.54 -12.52
CA ALA A 296 14.83 -18.43 -12.33
C ALA A 296 15.56 -17.08 -12.16
N ILE A 297 16.64 -17.05 -11.36
CA ILE A 297 17.47 -15.85 -11.21
C ILE A 297 18.14 -15.51 -12.55
N GLY A 298 18.73 -16.49 -13.24
CA GLY A 298 19.33 -16.29 -14.56
C GLY A 298 18.34 -15.68 -15.55
N LEU A 299 17.09 -16.16 -15.56
CA LEU A 299 16.02 -15.66 -16.42
C LEU A 299 15.64 -14.20 -16.08
N ILE A 300 15.60 -13.84 -14.80
CA ILE A 300 15.36 -12.45 -14.37
C ILE A 300 16.43 -11.52 -14.94
N PHE A 301 17.71 -11.89 -14.83
CA PHE A 301 18.81 -11.05 -15.33
C PHE A 301 18.85 -11.01 -16.86
N ASP A 302 18.71 -12.15 -17.53
CA ASP A 302 18.69 -12.25 -19.00
C ASP A 302 17.59 -11.36 -19.59
N LYS A 303 16.35 -11.53 -19.10
CA LYS A 303 15.20 -10.77 -19.62
C LYS A 303 15.16 -9.33 -19.15
N ALA A 304 15.90 -8.93 -18.13
CA ALA A 304 15.97 -7.54 -17.68
C ALA A 304 16.73 -6.63 -18.65
N PHE A 305 17.66 -7.19 -19.42
CA PHE A 305 18.52 -6.48 -20.37
C PHE A 305 18.35 -6.96 -21.82
N SER A 306 17.46 -7.93 -22.06
CA SER A 306 17.18 -8.45 -23.39
C SER A 306 16.54 -7.40 -24.28
N VAL A 307 17.02 -7.34 -25.52
CA VAL A 307 16.44 -6.56 -26.63
C VAL A 307 15.91 -7.48 -27.73
N GLU A 308 15.70 -8.77 -27.43
CA GLU A 308 15.17 -9.77 -28.39
C GLU A 308 13.80 -9.36 -28.94
N ALA A 309 12.95 -8.76 -28.11
CA ALA A 309 11.67 -8.17 -28.51
C ALA A 309 11.80 -6.69 -28.93
N GLY A 310 13.01 -6.24 -29.26
CA GLY A 310 13.34 -4.84 -29.53
C GLY A 310 13.57 -4.00 -28.27
N ILE A 311 13.89 -2.72 -28.48
CA ILE A 311 14.10 -1.74 -27.40
C ILE A 311 12.81 -1.50 -26.59
N GLY A 312 11.64 -1.62 -27.23
CA GLY A 312 10.34 -1.53 -26.56
C GLY A 312 10.15 -2.59 -25.47
N GLY A 313 10.66 -3.82 -25.67
CA GLY A 313 10.62 -4.88 -24.67
C GLY A 313 11.43 -4.55 -23.41
N LEU A 314 12.64 -4.02 -23.59
CA LEU A 314 13.49 -3.54 -22.49
C LEU A 314 12.81 -2.41 -21.71
N ILE A 315 12.28 -1.41 -22.42
CA ILE A 315 11.60 -0.27 -21.80
C ILE A 315 10.33 -0.73 -21.07
N GLY A 316 9.58 -1.67 -21.66
CA GLY A 316 8.42 -2.29 -21.02
C GLY A 316 8.77 -2.96 -19.69
N ALA A 317 9.87 -3.72 -19.62
CA ALA A 317 10.35 -4.34 -18.39
C ALA A 317 10.74 -3.28 -17.32
N ILE A 318 11.43 -2.22 -17.71
CA ILE A 318 11.78 -1.09 -16.82
C ILE A 318 10.52 -0.44 -16.26
N VAL A 319 9.60 -0.05 -17.15
CA VAL A 319 8.37 0.65 -16.77
C VAL A 319 7.52 -0.20 -15.85
N GLN A 320 7.34 -1.49 -16.17
CA GLN A 320 6.57 -2.40 -15.30
C GLN A 320 7.23 -2.61 -13.95
N GLY A 321 8.56 -2.80 -13.92
CA GLY A 321 9.31 -2.96 -12.68
C GLY A 321 9.19 -1.74 -11.76
N PHE A 322 9.44 -0.53 -12.29
CA PHE A 322 9.32 0.71 -11.51
C PHE A 322 7.89 1.05 -11.13
N LYS A 323 6.92 0.87 -12.03
CA LYS A 323 5.50 1.07 -11.74
C LYS A 323 5.08 0.17 -10.58
N ARG A 324 5.41 -1.13 -10.64
CA ARG A 324 5.09 -2.07 -9.56
C ARG A 324 5.77 -1.71 -8.24
N ALA A 325 7.06 -1.39 -8.26
CA ALA A 325 7.79 -1.01 -7.06
C ALA A 325 7.25 0.27 -6.41
N ALA A 326 6.88 1.27 -7.21
CA ALA A 326 6.27 2.51 -6.73
C ALA A 326 4.91 2.25 -6.08
N PHE A 327 4.07 1.40 -6.68
CA PHE A 327 2.79 1.01 -6.08
C PHE A 327 2.92 0.08 -4.88
N SER A 328 4.00 -0.70 -4.78
CA SER A 328 4.23 -1.60 -3.65
C SER A 328 4.76 -0.84 -2.44
N SER A 329 5.89 -0.16 -2.61
CA SER A 329 6.55 0.54 -1.52
C SER A 329 5.94 1.91 -1.21
N GLU A 330 5.11 2.46 -2.10
CA GLU A 330 4.60 3.83 -2.06
C GLU A 330 5.72 4.89 -1.96
N ALA A 331 6.93 4.57 -2.40
CA ALA A 331 8.06 5.50 -2.37
C ALA A 331 7.83 6.64 -3.38
N GLY A 332 7.83 7.88 -2.90
CA GLY A 332 7.58 9.06 -3.73
C GLY A 332 6.10 9.48 -3.79
N ILE A 333 5.19 8.72 -3.16
CA ILE A 333 3.77 9.07 -3.07
C ILE A 333 3.50 10.01 -1.89
N GLY A 334 4.26 9.93 -0.80
CA GLY A 334 4.13 10.80 0.38
C GLY A 334 3.09 10.38 1.44
N SER A 335 2.31 9.31 1.20
CA SER A 335 1.30 8.74 2.12
C SER A 335 1.92 8.19 3.41
N ALA A 336 2.93 7.32 3.31
CA ALA A 336 3.60 6.70 4.47
C ALA A 336 4.22 7.73 5.43
N ALA A 337 4.57 8.91 4.92
CA ALA A 337 5.08 10.02 5.70
C ALA A 337 4.09 10.47 6.80
N ILE A 338 2.78 10.26 6.60
CA ILE A 338 1.72 10.54 7.57
C ILE A 338 1.91 9.66 8.82
N ALA A 339 2.01 8.34 8.68
CA ALA A 339 2.29 7.43 9.81
C ALA A 339 3.64 7.77 10.48
N HIS A 340 4.67 8.00 9.67
CA HIS A 340 6.00 8.31 10.20
C HIS A 340 6.02 9.59 11.00
N SER A 341 5.21 10.60 10.66
CA SER A 341 5.15 11.87 11.40
C SER A 341 4.70 11.72 12.86
N ALA A 342 3.93 10.68 13.17
CA ALA A 342 3.40 10.45 14.52
C ALA A 342 4.39 9.79 15.49
N ALA A 343 5.55 9.33 15.00
CA ALA A 343 6.53 8.61 15.81
C ALA A 343 7.17 9.50 16.89
N ARG A 344 7.42 8.90 18.06
CA ARG A 344 8.20 9.50 19.16
C ARG A 344 9.69 9.49 18.83
N THR A 345 10.19 10.62 18.35
CA THR A 345 11.62 10.85 18.12
C THR A 345 12.02 12.27 18.49
N ALA A 346 13.25 12.43 19.00
CA ALA A 346 13.85 13.73 19.26
C ALA A 346 14.49 14.34 18.00
N TYR A 347 14.90 13.49 17.04
CA TYR A 347 15.56 13.92 15.81
C TYR A 347 14.74 13.44 14.61
N PRO A 348 14.30 14.33 13.70
CA PRO A 348 13.49 13.95 12.55
C PRO A 348 14.12 12.85 11.69
N VAL A 349 15.42 12.99 11.41
CA VAL A 349 16.20 12.05 10.60
C VAL A 349 16.18 10.63 11.16
N ARG A 350 16.07 10.44 12.48
CA ARG A 350 16.04 9.12 13.10
C ARG A 350 14.84 8.30 12.60
N GLN A 351 13.68 8.92 12.48
CA GLN A 351 12.49 8.23 11.95
C GLN A 351 12.55 8.07 10.43
N GLY A 352 13.23 8.98 9.72
CA GLY A 352 13.57 8.78 8.32
C GLY A 352 14.41 7.52 8.11
N ILE A 353 15.42 7.29 8.96
CA ILE A 353 16.25 6.08 8.90
C ILE A 353 15.40 4.82 9.12
N VAL A 354 14.42 4.86 10.03
CA VAL A 354 13.46 3.75 10.22
C VAL A 354 12.67 3.47 8.94
N ALA A 355 12.25 4.51 8.22
CA ALA A 355 11.46 4.38 6.99
C ALA A 355 12.22 3.71 5.83
N LEU A 356 13.56 3.61 5.89
CA LEU A 356 14.36 2.81 4.94
C LEU A 356 13.91 1.34 4.89
N LEU A 357 13.39 0.83 6.01
CA LEU A 357 12.97 -0.56 6.11
C LEU A 357 11.70 -0.85 5.30
N GLU A 358 10.85 0.13 5.00
CA GLU A 358 9.62 -0.11 4.26
C GLU A 358 9.90 -0.67 2.86
N PRO A 359 10.60 0.04 1.95
CA PRO A 359 10.76 -0.47 0.58
C PRO A 359 11.66 -1.72 0.53
N PHE A 360 12.54 -1.88 1.52
CA PHE A 360 13.37 -3.07 1.65
C PHE A 360 12.54 -4.32 1.98
N ILE A 361 11.72 -4.28 3.04
CA ILE A 361 10.88 -5.41 3.44
C ILE A 361 9.83 -5.67 2.35
N ASP A 362 9.16 -4.61 1.90
CA ASP A 362 8.05 -4.67 0.96
C ASP A 362 8.45 -5.16 -0.43
N THR A 363 9.35 -4.43 -1.09
CA THR A 363 9.64 -4.63 -2.51
C THR A 363 10.87 -5.51 -2.71
N VAL A 364 11.95 -5.27 -1.97
CA VAL A 364 13.21 -6.01 -2.17
C VAL A 364 13.10 -7.44 -1.65
N VAL A 365 12.41 -7.67 -0.52
CA VAL A 365 12.24 -9.01 0.05
C VAL A 365 10.95 -9.66 -0.40
N ILE A 366 9.78 -9.12 0.00
CA ILE A 366 8.50 -9.80 -0.22
C ILE A 366 8.20 -9.91 -1.72
N CYS A 367 8.25 -8.83 -2.51
CA CYS A 367 7.95 -8.91 -3.93
C CYS A 367 8.93 -9.80 -4.71
N THR A 368 10.22 -9.80 -4.37
CA THR A 368 11.19 -10.70 -5.01
C THR A 368 10.86 -12.16 -4.73
N MET A 369 10.47 -12.49 -3.50
CA MET A 369 10.08 -13.85 -3.15
C MET A 369 8.79 -14.29 -3.84
N THR A 370 7.78 -13.40 -3.92
CA THR A 370 6.58 -13.65 -4.74
C THR A 370 6.96 -13.91 -6.19
N ALA A 371 7.80 -13.04 -6.77
CA ALA A 371 8.21 -13.17 -8.16
C ALA A 371 8.95 -14.48 -8.43
N LEU A 372 9.84 -14.91 -7.53
CA LEU A 372 10.52 -16.19 -7.65
C LEU A 372 9.54 -17.36 -7.63
N VAL A 373 8.55 -17.37 -6.73
CA VAL A 373 7.50 -18.40 -6.72
C VAL A 373 6.76 -18.43 -8.06
N ILE A 374 6.34 -17.27 -8.56
CA ILE A 374 5.62 -17.15 -9.84
C ILE A 374 6.47 -17.63 -11.02
N ILE A 375 7.76 -17.30 -11.06
CA ILE A 375 8.67 -17.69 -12.13
C ILE A 375 8.98 -19.19 -12.08
N ILE A 376 9.30 -19.73 -10.91
CA ILE A 376 9.63 -21.15 -10.71
C ILE A 376 8.44 -22.04 -11.10
N THR A 377 7.23 -21.63 -10.71
CA THR A 377 6.01 -22.40 -11.03
C THR A 377 5.55 -22.23 -12.47
N GLY A 378 6.09 -21.26 -13.20
CA GLY A 378 5.78 -21.02 -14.61
C GLY A 378 4.37 -20.50 -14.91
N VAL A 379 3.54 -20.24 -13.89
CA VAL A 379 2.12 -19.89 -14.07
C VAL A 379 1.93 -18.57 -14.85
N TYR A 380 2.92 -17.69 -14.84
CA TYR A 380 2.88 -16.41 -15.55
C TYR A 380 2.90 -16.56 -17.09
N ALA A 381 3.42 -17.68 -17.58
CA ALA A 381 3.56 -17.97 -19.02
C ALA A 381 2.53 -18.98 -19.53
N ALA A 382 1.74 -19.59 -18.64
CA ALA A 382 0.78 -20.64 -19.00
C ALA A 382 -0.47 -20.04 -19.68
N PRO A 383 -0.82 -20.45 -20.92
CA PRO A 383 -1.96 -19.89 -21.66
C PRO A 383 -3.32 -20.05 -20.94
N GLU A 384 -3.48 -21.14 -20.18
CA GLU A 384 -4.65 -21.43 -19.36
C GLU A 384 -4.90 -20.40 -18.23
N HIS A 385 -3.92 -19.56 -17.90
CA HIS A 385 -4.04 -18.50 -16.91
C HIS A 385 -4.13 -17.10 -17.52
N ALA A 386 -4.12 -16.97 -18.85
CA ALA A 386 -4.17 -15.68 -19.54
C ALA A 386 -5.40 -14.85 -19.15
N GLN A 387 -6.54 -15.50 -18.89
CA GLN A 387 -7.76 -14.83 -18.45
C GLN A 387 -7.60 -14.18 -17.06
N LEU A 388 -6.89 -14.84 -16.13
CA LEU A 388 -6.60 -14.26 -14.81
C LEU A 388 -5.73 -13.00 -14.92
N VAL A 389 -4.77 -13.02 -15.85
CA VAL A 389 -3.90 -11.87 -16.13
C VAL A 389 -4.71 -10.71 -16.72
N GLN A 390 -5.55 -10.98 -17.73
CA GLN A 390 -6.38 -9.97 -18.39
C GLN A 390 -7.40 -9.34 -17.42
N GLN A 391 -7.95 -10.12 -16.50
CA GLN A 391 -8.89 -9.65 -15.48
C GLN A 391 -8.20 -9.06 -14.24
N ASN A 392 -6.88 -8.90 -14.26
CA ASN A 392 -6.08 -8.37 -13.14
C ASN A 392 -6.25 -9.17 -11.82
N GLN A 393 -6.54 -10.47 -11.92
CA GLN A 393 -6.77 -11.39 -10.80
C GLN A 393 -5.46 -12.01 -10.30
N GLY A 394 -4.45 -11.19 -10.02
CA GLY A 394 -3.13 -11.67 -9.60
C GLY A 394 -3.13 -12.47 -8.29
N ALA A 395 -4.08 -12.23 -7.39
CA ALA A 395 -4.22 -12.99 -6.15
C ALA A 395 -4.60 -14.45 -6.46
N ALA A 396 -5.51 -14.66 -7.41
CA ALA A 396 -5.88 -15.98 -7.90
C ALA A 396 -4.70 -16.65 -8.62
N LEU A 397 -3.96 -15.91 -9.46
CA LEU A 397 -2.76 -16.43 -10.12
C LEU A 397 -1.70 -16.90 -9.11
N THR A 398 -1.50 -16.14 -8.03
CA THR A 398 -0.60 -16.53 -6.94
C THR A 398 -1.12 -17.75 -6.19
N ALA A 399 -2.44 -17.85 -5.98
CA ALA A 399 -3.05 -19.03 -5.38
C ALA A 399 -2.80 -20.29 -6.22
N VAL A 400 -2.89 -20.18 -7.55
CA VAL A 400 -2.57 -21.27 -8.47
C VAL A 400 -1.09 -21.69 -8.35
N ALA A 401 -0.16 -20.73 -8.34
CA ALA A 401 1.27 -21.03 -8.13
C ALA A 401 1.53 -21.75 -6.80
N PHE A 402 0.88 -21.31 -5.72
CA PHE A 402 1.07 -21.93 -4.41
C PHE A 402 0.46 -23.34 -4.38
N GLY A 403 -0.72 -23.50 -4.98
CA GLY A 403 -1.45 -24.77 -5.06
C GLY A 403 -0.76 -25.83 -5.92
N SER A 404 0.03 -25.44 -6.92
CA SER A 404 0.77 -26.38 -7.77
C SER A 404 1.91 -27.10 -7.04
N VAL A 405 2.42 -26.50 -5.96
CA VAL A 405 3.48 -27.09 -5.13
C VAL A 405 2.89 -27.80 -3.90
N VAL A 406 1.92 -27.17 -3.22
CA VAL A 406 1.25 -27.76 -2.06
C VAL A 406 -0.25 -27.45 -2.10
N SER A 407 -1.08 -28.49 -2.18
CA SER A 407 -2.53 -28.38 -2.40
C SER A 407 -3.30 -27.56 -1.37
N TRP A 408 -2.81 -27.45 -0.13
CA TRP A 408 -3.46 -26.70 0.96
C TRP A 408 -2.90 -25.29 1.17
N PHE A 409 -1.86 -24.88 0.44
CA PHE A 409 -1.32 -23.51 0.51
C PHE A 409 -2.30 -22.41 0.06
N PRO A 410 -3.22 -22.63 -0.89
CA PRO A 410 -4.26 -21.65 -1.21
C PRO A 410 -5.10 -21.22 0.00
N ILE A 411 -5.30 -22.10 0.99
CA ILE A 411 -6.02 -21.78 2.24
C ILE A 411 -5.17 -20.84 3.11
N ILE A 412 -3.86 -21.09 3.23
CA ILE A 412 -2.97 -20.18 3.95
C ILE A 412 -2.95 -18.82 3.26
N LEU A 413 -2.89 -18.81 1.92
CA LEU A 413 -2.86 -17.59 1.14
C LEU A 413 -4.16 -16.79 1.33
N SER A 414 -5.33 -17.43 1.31
CA SER A 414 -6.60 -16.71 1.51
C SER A 414 -6.68 -16.05 2.89
N ILE A 415 -6.26 -16.75 3.96
CA ILE A 415 -6.15 -16.17 5.30
C ILE A 415 -5.17 -15.00 5.31
N SER A 416 -4.00 -15.17 4.69
CA SER A 416 -2.97 -14.13 4.61
C SER A 416 -3.49 -12.90 3.87
N VAL A 417 -4.17 -13.09 2.73
CA VAL A 417 -4.77 -12.03 1.91
C VAL A 417 -5.81 -11.24 2.69
N VAL A 418 -6.66 -11.89 3.49
CA VAL A 418 -7.62 -11.19 4.36
C VAL A 418 -6.90 -10.35 5.41
N LEU A 419 -5.84 -10.89 6.03
CA LEU A 419 -5.03 -10.14 6.99
C LEU A 419 -4.32 -8.94 6.34
N PHE A 420 -3.77 -9.11 5.14
CA PHE A 420 -3.17 -8.05 4.35
C PHE A 420 -4.19 -6.94 4.08
N ALA A 421 -5.32 -7.28 3.45
CA ALA A 421 -6.39 -6.34 3.14
C ALA A 421 -6.90 -5.60 4.39
N TYR A 422 -7.16 -6.33 5.48
CA TYR A 422 -7.57 -5.77 6.75
C TYR A 422 -6.56 -4.75 7.30
N SER A 423 -5.28 -5.13 7.32
CA SER A 423 -4.19 -4.30 7.84
C SER A 423 -3.96 -3.04 6.98
N THR A 424 -4.17 -3.13 5.66
CA THR A 424 -4.09 -2.00 4.74
C THR A 424 -5.23 -1.03 4.97
N MET A 425 -6.47 -1.53 5.10
CA MET A 425 -7.64 -0.70 5.35
C MET A 425 -7.53 0.13 6.63
N ILE A 426 -7.07 -0.46 7.74
CA ILE A 426 -6.97 0.29 9.01
C ILE A 426 -5.93 1.44 8.92
N SER A 427 -4.85 1.26 8.17
CA SER A 427 -3.79 2.29 8.04
C SER A 427 -4.12 3.34 6.99
N TRP A 428 -4.70 2.96 5.85
CA TRP A 428 -5.19 3.92 4.86
C TRP A 428 -6.34 4.77 5.40
N SER A 429 -7.20 4.20 6.27
CA SER A 429 -8.19 4.99 7.01
C SER A 429 -7.53 6.14 7.77
N TYR A 430 -6.41 5.91 8.45
CA TYR A 430 -5.67 6.97 9.13
C TYR A 430 -5.08 8.00 8.16
N TYR A 431 -4.53 7.56 7.02
CA TYR A 431 -3.94 8.48 6.02
C TYR A 431 -4.98 9.42 5.44
N GLY A 432 -6.10 8.87 4.98
CA GLY A 432 -7.21 9.68 4.48
C GLY A 432 -7.83 10.55 5.57
N GLU A 433 -7.93 10.07 6.81
CA GLU A 433 -8.44 10.86 7.94
C GLU A 433 -7.56 12.07 8.22
N ARG A 434 -6.23 11.92 8.22
CA ARG A 434 -5.30 13.06 8.44
C ARG A 434 -5.39 14.09 7.31
N CYS A 435 -5.48 13.64 6.06
CA CYS A 435 -5.72 14.52 4.90
C CYS A 435 -7.07 15.25 5.01
N TRP A 436 -8.12 14.55 5.44
CA TRP A 436 -9.45 15.11 5.68
C TRP A 436 -9.43 16.15 6.80
N SER A 437 -8.83 15.83 7.95
CA SER A 437 -8.71 16.74 9.09
C SER A 437 -7.80 17.94 8.82
N TYR A 438 -6.86 17.84 7.88
CA TYR A 438 -6.11 19.00 7.38
C TYR A 438 -7.03 19.98 6.62
N MET A 439 -7.94 19.48 5.80
CA MET A 439 -8.84 20.31 4.98
C MET A 439 -10.05 20.85 5.74
N PHE A 440 -10.68 20.01 6.55
CA PHE A 440 -12.00 20.26 7.17
C PHE A 440 -11.95 20.34 8.70
N GLY A 441 -10.76 20.23 9.29
CA GLY A 441 -10.54 20.28 10.74
C GLY A 441 -10.85 18.96 11.47
N GLU A 442 -10.27 18.81 12.67
CA GLU A 442 -10.35 17.57 13.47
C GLU A 442 -11.77 17.16 13.86
N LYS A 443 -12.68 18.12 14.05
CA LYS A 443 -14.09 17.84 14.43
C LYS A 443 -14.84 17.00 13.40
N SER A 444 -14.37 16.99 12.14
CA SER A 444 -14.98 16.24 11.05
C SER A 444 -14.36 14.85 10.84
N SER A 445 -13.33 14.47 11.61
CA SER A 445 -12.65 13.16 11.49
C SER A 445 -13.64 11.97 11.61
N LEU A 446 -14.62 12.08 12.51
CA LEU A 446 -15.63 11.01 12.69
C LEU A 446 -16.44 10.79 11.42
N ALA A 447 -16.80 11.86 10.69
CA ALA A 447 -17.52 11.75 9.43
C ALA A 447 -16.70 10.96 8.41
N TYR A 448 -15.39 11.23 8.31
CA TYR A 448 -14.50 10.48 7.43
C TYR A 448 -14.45 8.99 7.79
N ARG A 449 -14.32 8.64 9.07
CA ARG A 449 -14.30 7.23 9.51
C ARG A 449 -15.59 6.49 9.15
N VAL A 450 -16.75 7.15 9.29
CA VAL A 450 -18.05 6.57 8.90
C VAL A 450 -18.09 6.35 7.38
N ILE A 451 -17.68 7.33 6.57
CA ILE A 451 -17.58 7.20 5.11
C ILE A 451 -16.67 6.02 4.75
N PHE A 452 -15.50 5.93 5.38
CA PHE A 452 -14.54 4.85 5.13
C PHE A 452 -15.15 3.46 5.40
N VAL A 453 -15.86 3.27 6.50
CA VAL A 453 -16.51 1.99 6.84
C VAL A 453 -17.63 1.64 5.85
N MET A 454 -18.40 2.62 5.38
CA MET A 454 -19.42 2.38 4.35
C MET A 454 -18.79 1.92 3.03
N PHE A 455 -17.67 2.52 2.63
CA PHE A 455 -16.94 2.13 1.42
C PHE A 455 -16.40 0.69 1.48
N VAL A 456 -16.13 0.13 2.67
CA VAL A 456 -15.74 -1.28 2.81
C VAL A 456 -16.87 -2.21 2.36
N VAL A 457 -18.11 -1.86 2.69
CA VAL A 457 -19.27 -2.68 2.27
C VAL A 457 -19.49 -2.53 0.78
N ILE A 458 -19.50 -1.29 0.27
CA ILE A 458 -19.70 -1.01 -1.17
C ILE A 458 -18.63 -1.72 -2.02
N GLY A 459 -17.36 -1.63 -1.62
CA GLY A 459 -16.26 -2.28 -2.35
C GLY A 459 -16.30 -3.80 -2.33
N SER A 460 -17.03 -4.44 -1.41
CA SER A 460 -17.23 -5.90 -1.47
C SER A 460 -18.20 -6.34 -2.56
N MET A 461 -18.99 -5.39 -3.10
CA MET A 461 -20.05 -5.63 -4.07
C MET A 461 -19.67 -5.18 -5.49
N THR A 462 -18.47 -4.62 -5.65
CA THR A 462 -17.82 -4.36 -6.95
C THR A 462 -17.01 -5.58 -7.36
#